data_AF-A0A7C1LVZ1-F1
#
_entry.id   AF-A0A7C1LVZ1-F1
#
_cell.length_a   1.000
_cell.length_b   1.000
_cell.length_c   1.000
_cell.angle_alpha   90.00
_cell.angle_beta   90.00
_cell.angle_gamma   90.00
#
_symmetry.space_group_name_H-M   'P 1'
#
loop_
_entity.id
_entity.type
_entity.pdbx_description
1 polymer ?
#
loop_
_entity_poly.entity_id
_entity_poly.type
_entity_poly.pdbx_seq_one_letter_code
_entity_poly.pdbx_strand_id
1 'polypeptide(L)'
;MFVVPCTTCRYCIPCPEGVNSPGLFNILNQFNQYGENTRAGFTSYYKSLPKTQEELEKSGRENIGSANLCVQCGDCLEKCPQQIEIPDELESVRAIFEEGKKVTDFY
;
A
#
# COMPACT_ATOMS: atom_id res chain seq x y z
N MET A 1 -0.08 -6.75 15.91
CA MET A 1 1.35 -6.96 15.56
C MET A 1 1.60 -6.28 14.22
N PHE A 2 2.79 -5.73 13.96
CA PHE A 2 3.12 -5.23 12.62
C PHE A 2 3.45 -6.40 11.71
N VAL A 3 2.87 -6.42 10.52
CA VAL A 3 3.12 -7.45 9.50
C VAL A 3 4.13 -6.98 8.47
N VAL A 4 4.14 -5.68 8.17
CA VAL A 4 5.18 -5.03 7.35
C VAL A 4 6.03 -4.13 8.25
N PRO A 5 7.36 -4.28 8.33
CA PRO A 5 8.23 -3.48 9.20
C PRO A 5 8.49 -2.06 8.66
N CYS A 6 7.49 -1.43 8.03
CA CYS A 6 7.58 -0.07 7.53
C CYS A 6 7.46 0.96 8.65
N THR A 7 8.42 1.88 8.74
CA THR A 7 8.44 2.98 9.72
C THR A 7 7.89 4.30 9.16
N THR A 8 7.21 4.25 8.01
CA THR A 8 6.65 5.41 7.30
C THR A 8 7.64 6.56 7.04
N CYS A 9 8.93 6.26 6.85
CA CYS A 9 9.99 7.26 6.62
C CYS A 9 9.88 8.02 5.29
N ARG A 10 9.14 7.47 4.31
CA ARG A 10 8.88 8.04 2.98
C ARG A 10 10.10 8.15 2.05
N TYR A 11 11.20 7.43 2.30
CA TYR A 11 12.36 7.46 1.40
C TYR A 11 12.10 6.78 0.05
N CYS A 12 11.19 5.81 0.00
CA CYS A 12 10.84 5.10 -1.22
C CYS A 12 9.95 5.88 -2.20
N ILE A 13 9.55 7.12 -1.87
CA ILE A 13 8.74 7.99 -2.73
C ILE A 13 9.53 9.28 -3.08
N PRO A 14 9.26 9.95 -4.23
CA PRO A 14 8.18 9.69 -5.17
C PRO A 14 8.33 8.34 -5.91
N CYS A 15 7.22 7.62 -6.04
CA CYS A 15 7.12 6.45 -6.90
C CYS A 15 6.83 6.93 -8.33
N PRO A 16 7.49 6.40 -9.38
CA PRO A 16 7.22 6.81 -10.76
C PRO A 16 5.74 6.60 -11.16
N GLU A 17 5.10 5.57 -10.63
CA GLU A 17 3.68 5.26 -10.84
C GLU A 17 2.75 5.93 -9.79
N GLY A 18 3.29 6.80 -8.93
CA GLY A 18 2.50 7.55 -7.95
C GLY A 18 1.92 6.74 -6.79
N VAL A 19 2.39 5.51 -6.55
CA VAL A 19 1.99 4.67 -5.40
C VAL A 19 2.43 5.30 -4.07
N ASN A 20 1.55 5.30 -3.07
CA ASN A 20 1.88 5.70 -1.70
C ASN A 20 2.23 4.49 -0.80
N SER A 21 3.33 3.80 -1.09
CA SER A 21 3.70 2.56 -0.36
C SER A 21 3.76 2.73 1.17
N PRO A 22 4.38 3.79 1.72
CA PRO A 22 4.40 4.01 3.17
C PRO A 22 3.00 4.13 3.78
N GLY A 23 2.09 4.85 3.11
CA GLY A 23 0.71 5.00 3.56
C GLY A 23 -0.06 3.67 3.52
N LEU A 24 0.15 2.89 2.47
CA LEU A 24 -0.48 1.57 2.29
C LEU A 24 -0.03 0.56 3.35
N PHE A 25 1.27 0.51 3.67
CA PHE A 25 1.76 -0.35 4.74
C PHE A 25 1.28 0.08 6.11
N ASN A 26 1.16 1.39 6.35
CA ASN A 26 0.59 1.89 7.59
C ASN A 26 -0.87 1.44 7.78
N ILE A 27 -1.71 1.53 6.75
CA ILE A 27 -3.11 1.07 6.87
C ILE A 27 -3.21 -0.45 7.03
N LEU A 28 -2.36 -1.24 6.35
CA LEU A 28 -2.33 -2.69 6.51
C LEU A 28 -1.95 -3.07 7.95
N ASN A 29 -0.92 -2.44 8.48
CA ASN A 29 -0.46 -2.63 9.85
C ASN A 29 -1.51 -2.25 10.89
N GLN A 30 -2.19 -1.13 10.69
CA GLN A 30 -3.32 -0.72 11.54
C GLN A 30 -4.48 -1.71 11.43
N PHE A 31 -4.85 -2.12 10.22
CA PHE A 31 -5.89 -3.12 9.99
C PHE A 31 -5.57 -4.44 10.72
N ASN A 32 -4.34 -4.94 10.63
CA ASN A 32 -3.92 -6.13 11.36
C ASN A 32 -3.95 -5.94 12.89
N GLN A 33 -3.64 -4.73 13.37
CA GLN A 33 -3.71 -4.42 14.80
C GLN A 33 -5.15 -4.37 15.32
N TYR A 34 -6.06 -3.74 14.60
CA TYR A 34 -7.44 -3.55 15.03
C TYR A 34 -8.35 -4.75 14.74
N GLY A 35 -8.00 -5.56 13.74
CA GLY A 35 -8.67 -6.82 13.41
C GLY A 35 -9.77 -6.71 12.37
N GLU A 36 -10.28 -7.88 11.96
CA GLU A 36 -11.23 -8.09 10.86
C GLU A 36 -12.56 -7.32 11.01
N ASN A 37 -12.99 -7.03 12.24
CA ASN A 37 -14.18 -6.21 12.50
C ASN A 37 -14.05 -4.77 11.97
N THR A 38 -12.83 -4.30 11.69
CA THR A 38 -12.58 -2.97 11.10
C THR A 38 -12.42 -2.98 9.58
N ARG A 39 -12.51 -4.14 8.92
CA ARG A 39 -12.26 -4.32 7.48
C ARG A 39 -13.03 -3.33 6.61
N ALA A 40 -14.32 -3.13 6.87
CA ALA A 40 -15.16 -2.24 6.07
C ALA A 40 -14.60 -0.81 5.97
N GLY A 41 -14.06 -0.28 7.06
CA GLY A 41 -13.45 1.06 7.10
C GLY A 41 -12.17 1.14 6.28
N PHE A 42 -11.25 0.20 6.48
CA PHE A 42 -9.97 0.17 5.76
C PHE A 42 -10.14 -0.12 4.26
N THR A 43 -11.04 -1.04 3.90
CA THR A 43 -11.39 -1.30 2.49
C THR A 43 -12.03 -0.08 1.84
N SER A 44 -12.93 0.63 2.53
CA SER A 44 -13.52 1.87 2.00
C SER A 44 -12.46 2.94 1.76
N TYR A 45 -11.54 3.12 2.71
CA TYR A 45 -10.39 4.02 2.55
C TYR A 45 -9.53 3.62 1.34
N TYR A 46 -9.09 2.37 1.25
CA TYR A 46 -8.28 1.89 0.11
C TYR A 46 -8.98 2.12 -1.23
N LYS A 47 -10.28 1.83 -1.31
CA LYS A 47 -11.08 2.01 -2.55
C LYS A 47 -11.27 3.47 -2.96
N SER A 48 -11.02 4.43 -2.06
CA SER A 48 -11.06 5.86 -2.38
C SER A 48 -9.74 6.41 -2.93
N LEU A 49 -8.66 5.61 -2.90
CA LEU A 49 -7.38 5.97 -3.48
C LEU A 49 -7.41 5.77 -5.00
N PRO A 50 -6.69 6.59 -5.79
CA PRO A 50 -6.54 6.37 -7.22
C PRO A 50 -5.96 4.99 -7.54
N LYS A 51 -6.60 4.28 -8.47
CA LYS A 51 -6.22 2.94 -8.93
C LYS A 51 -5.69 2.93 -10.36
N THR A 52 -5.92 4.02 -11.09
CA THR A 52 -5.43 4.23 -12.46
C THR A 52 -4.70 5.56 -12.58
N GLN A 53 -3.84 5.67 -13.59
CA GLN A 53 -3.11 6.91 -13.86
C GLN A 53 -4.07 8.08 -14.13
N GLU A 54 -5.18 7.83 -14.83
CA GLU A 54 -6.22 8.82 -15.09
C GLU A 54 -6.87 9.34 -13.80
N GLU A 55 -7.19 8.44 -12.85
CA GLU A 55 -7.73 8.84 -11.54
C GLU A 55 -6.73 9.65 -10.72
N LEU A 56 -5.44 9.29 -10.79
CA LEU A 56 -4.38 10.00 -10.10
C LEU A 56 -4.21 11.41 -10.67
N GLU A 57 -4.18 11.55 -11.99
CA GLU A 57 -4.11 12.85 -12.68
C GLU A 57 -5.33 13.72 -12.35
N LYS A 58 -6.55 13.15 -12.42
CA LYS A 58 -7.79 13.84 -12.06
C LYS A 58 -7.82 14.32 -10.62
N SER A 59 -7.11 13.63 -9.71
CA SER A 59 -7.03 14.03 -8.30
C SER A 59 -6.25 15.33 -8.09
N GLY A 60 -5.40 15.73 -9.05
CA GLY A 60 -4.50 16.88 -8.92
C GLY A 60 -3.43 16.71 -7.84
N ARG A 61 -3.19 15.48 -7.37
CA ARG A 61 -2.26 15.15 -6.29
C ARG A 61 -1.29 14.06 -6.74
N GLU A 62 -0.10 14.09 -6.18
CA GLU A 62 0.95 13.10 -6.46
C GLU A 62 1.13 12.15 -5.27
N ASN A 63 1.63 10.93 -5.54
CA ASN A 63 2.00 9.95 -4.50
C ASN A 63 0.86 9.64 -3.52
N ILE A 64 -0.37 9.54 -4.04
CA ILE A 64 -1.56 9.12 -3.29
C ILE A 64 -2.17 7.82 -3.83
N GLY A 65 -1.56 7.22 -4.85
CA GLY A 65 -2.06 6.06 -5.54
C GLY A 65 -2.09 4.80 -4.67
N SER A 66 -3.02 3.91 -5.00
CA SER A 66 -3.15 2.60 -4.37
C SER A 66 -2.11 1.60 -4.89
N ALA A 67 -2.13 0.38 -4.37
CA ALA A 67 -1.25 -0.68 -4.85
C ALA A 67 -1.56 -1.12 -6.29
N ASN A 68 -2.73 -0.77 -6.84
CA ASN A 68 -3.11 -1.08 -8.22
C ASN A 68 -2.20 -0.42 -9.26
N LEU A 69 -1.52 0.67 -8.92
CA LEU A 69 -0.57 1.35 -9.80
C LEU A 69 0.82 0.72 -9.80
N CYS A 70 1.12 -0.20 -8.89
CA CYS A 70 2.44 -0.81 -8.82
C CYS A 70 2.68 -1.70 -10.05
N VAL A 71 3.71 -1.36 -10.84
CA VAL A 71 4.15 -2.14 -12.01
C VAL A 71 5.37 -3.01 -11.73
N GLN A 72 5.72 -3.21 -10.45
CA GLN A 72 6.87 -4.04 -10.04
C GLN A 72 8.22 -3.54 -10.58
N CYS A 73 8.41 -2.22 -10.70
CA CYS A 73 9.64 -1.64 -11.28
C CYS A 73 10.90 -1.79 -10.41
N GLY A 74 10.74 -1.91 -9.09
CA GLY A 74 11.86 -2.08 -8.15
C GLY A 74 12.55 -0.79 -7.68
N ASP A 75 12.23 0.38 -8.22
CA ASP A 75 12.87 1.69 -7.86
C ASP A 75 12.84 2.04 -6.36
N CYS A 76 11.92 1.45 -5.62
CA CYS A 76 11.71 1.67 -4.20
C CYS A 76 12.66 0.85 -3.31
N LEU A 77 13.23 -0.25 -3.84
CA LEU A 77 14.02 -1.22 -3.07
C LEU A 77 15.31 -0.61 -2.54
N GLU A 78 16.10 0.03 -3.41
CA GLU A 78 17.36 0.68 -3.02
C GLU A 78 17.17 1.86 -2.06
N LYS A 79 15.96 2.44 -2.05
CA LYS A 79 15.61 3.59 -1.21
C LYS A 79 15.12 3.20 0.19
N CYS A 80 14.75 1.93 0.40
CA CYS A 80 14.17 1.47 1.65
C CYS A 80 15.25 1.10 2.67
N PRO A 81 15.43 1.85 3.79
CA PRO A 81 16.48 1.52 4.76
C PRO A 81 16.18 0.25 5.57
N GLN A 82 14.94 -0.25 5.52
CA GLN A 82 14.49 -1.48 6.17
C GLN A 82 14.55 -2.68 5.23
N GLN A 83 15.00 -2.49 3.98
CA GLN A 83 15.13 -3.55 2.98
C GLN A 83 13.83 -4.35 2.80
N ILE A 84 12.70 -3.63 2.80
CA ILE A 84 11.38 -4.24 2.58
C ILE A 84 11.26 -4.56 1.08
N GLU A 85 10.77 -5.74 0.75
CA GLU A 85 10.35 -6.10 -0.61
C GLU A 85 9.04 -5.39 -0.95
N ILE A 86 9.11 -4.06 -1.08
CA ILE A 86 7.95 -3.17 -1.25
C ILE A 86 7.01 -3.64 -2.37
N PRO A 87 7.47 -4.08 -3.54
CA PRO A 87 6.59 -4.55 -4.59
C PRO A 87 5.75 -5.78 -4.19
N ASP A 88 6.35 -6.74 -3.49
CA ASP A 88 5.65 -7.95 -3.01
C ASP A 88 4.63 -7.59 -1.93
N GLU A 89 5.02 -6.72 -1.00
CA GLU A 89 4.13 -6.24 0.06
C GLU A 89 2.94 -5.45 -0.51
N LEU A 90 3.12 -4.72 -1.62
CA LEU A 90 2.02 -4.04 -2.31
C LEU A 90 1.05 -5.03 -2.96
N GLU A 91 1.52 -6.18 -3.43
CA GLU A 91 0.65 -7.24 -3.92
C GLU A 91 -0.22 -7.81 -2.80
N SER A 92 0.36 -8.04 -1.60
CA SER A 92 -0.37 -8.43 -0.40
C SER A 92 -1.44 -7.38 -0.04
N VAL A 93 -1.09 -6.09 -0.03
CA VAL A 93 -2.03 -4.98 0.19
C VAL A 93 -3.20 -5.04 -0.81
N ARG A 94 -2.91 -5.17 -2.11
CA ARG A 94 -3.94 -5.26 -3.16
C ARG A 94 -4.87 -6.43 -2.90
N ALA A 95 -4.32 -7.61 -2.64
CA ALA A 95 -5.11 -8.80 -2.44
C ALA A 95 -6.00 -8.72 -1.17
N ILE A 96 -5.49 -8.11 -0.09
CA ILE A 96 -6.25 -7.96 1.15
C ILE A 96 -7.41 -6.97 0.98
N PHE A 97 -7.18 -5.80 0.36
CA PHE A 97 -8.18 -4.75 0.30
C PHE A 97 -9.06 -4.75 -0.97
N GLU A 98 -8.57 -5.29 -2.08
CA GLU A 98 -9.31 -5.39 -3.34
C GLU A 98 -10.01 -6.74 -3.49
N GLU A 99 -9.29 -7.84 -3.23
CA GLU A 99 -9.80 -9.21 -3.38
C GLU A 99 -10.41 -9.78 -2.08
N GLY A 100 -10.27 -9.06 -0.96
CA GLY A 100 -10.85 -9.45 0.32
C GLY A 100 -10.14 -10.60 1.02
N LYS A 101 -8.88 -10.88 0.66
CA LYS A 101 -8.06 -11.91 1.33
C LYS A 101 -7.75 -11.54 2.78
N LYS A 102 -7.40 -12.55 3.58
CA LYS A 102 -7.05 -12.36 4.99
C LYS A 102 -5.57 -12.03 5.12
N VAL A 103 -5.22 -11.27 6.15
CA VAL A 103 -3.82 -10.97 6.46
C VAL A 103 -3.03 -12.27 6.70
N THR A 104 -3.65 -13.25 7.34
CA THR A 104 -3.06 -14.58 7.63
C THR A 104 -2.75 -15.42 6.40
N ASP A 105 -3.21 -15.03 5.22
CA ASP A 105 -2.88 -15.72 3.97
C ASP A 105 -1.47 -15.35 3.48
N PHE A 106 -0.86 -14.30 4.07
CA PHE A 106 0.43 -13.73 3.67
C PHE A 106 1.47 -13.69 4.81
N TYR A 107 1.03 -13.60 6.08
CA TYR A 107 1.89 -13.45 7.26
C TYR A 107 1.51 -14.38 8.40
#